data_AF-A0A7Y0L3C2-F1
#
_entry.id   AF-A0A7Y0L3C2-F1
#
_cell.length_a   1.000
_cell.length_b   1.000
_cell.length_c   1.000
_cell.angle_alpha   90.00
_cell.angle_beta   90.00
_cell.angle_gamma   90.00
#
_symmetry.space_group_name_H-M   'P 1'
#
loop_
_entity.id
_entity.type
_entity.pdbx_description
1 polymer ?
#
loop_
_entity_poly.entity_id
_entity_poly.type
_entity_poly.pdbx_seq_one_letter_code
_entity_poly.pdbx_strand_id
1 'polypeptide(L)'
;MTTPMRDFNTGAHAPADSMKERVRRAQVRLVTKDEMPRWMDLMARHHCLRRPNMVGQVLCCLATIDGEWVAQLGWARAALQVKARDAWIGWSDGPRHRLTRPGPA
;
A
#
# COMPACT_ATOMS: atom_id res chain seq x y z
N MET A 1 22.74 -11.27 8.34
CA MET A 1 21.86 -12.44 8.63
C MET A 1 20.44 -12.04 8.27
N THR A 2 20.00 -12.42 7.08
CA THR A 2 18.72 -12.00 6.50
C THR A 2 17.71 -13.09 6.79
N THR A 3 16.86 -12.91 7.80
CA THR A 3 15.75 -13.84 8.06
C THR A 3 14.81 -13.78 6.86
N PRO A 4 14.63 -14.86 6.08
CA PRO A 4 13.66 -14.86 4.99
C PRO A 4 12.27 -14.73 5.59
N MET A 5 11.48 -13.84 5.00
CA MET A 5 10.07 -13.67 5.32
C MET A 5 9.36 -15.00 5.04
N ARG A 6 8.83 -15.62 6.09
CA ARG A 6 7.95 -16.79 5.98
C ARG A 6 6.83 -16.46 5.00
N ASP A 7 6.57 -17.39 4.08
CA ASP A 7 5.45 -17.32 3.16
C ASP A 7 4.17 -17.04 3.95
N PHE A 8 3.47 -15.95 3.60
CA PHE A 8 2.20 -15.54 4.23
C PHE A 8 1.08 -16.59 4.15
N ASN A 9 1.32 -17.68 3.39
CA ASN A 9 0.36 -18.75 3.15
C ASN A 9 0.81 -20.12 3.68
N THR A 10 2.01 -20.24 4.27
CA THR A 10 2.44 -21.49 4.92
C THR A 10 1.95 -21.46 6.35
N GLY A 11 0.81 -22.13 6.58
CA GLY A 11 0.16 -22.25 7.87
C GLY A 11 1.09 -22.83 8.93
N ALA A 12 1.67 -21.96 9.75
CA ALA A 12 2.04 -22.29 11.11
C ALA A 12 1.10 -21.48 12.01
N HIS A 13 0.05 -22.17 12.43
CA HIS A 13 -0.92 -21.81 13.45
C HIS A 13 -0.41 -20.72 14.42
N ALA A 14 -1.01 -19.53 14.32
CA ALA A 14 -0.95 -18.53 15.38
C ALA A 14 -1.49 -19.15 16.68
N PRO A 15 -1.03 -18.70 17.87
CA PRO A 15 -1.58 -19.17 19.15
C PRO A 15 -3.10 -18.99 19.17
N ALA A 16 -3.81 -19.78 19.99
CA ALA A 16 -5.27 -19.88 20.10
C ALA A 16 -6.03 -18.59 20.49
N ASP A 17 -5.41 -17.42 20.31
CA ASP A 17 -6.00 -16.12 20.43
C ASP A 17 -7.03 -15.90 19.33
N SER A 18 -8.22 -15.44 19.72
CA SER A 18 -9.25 -15.06 18.76
C SER A 18 -8.72 -14.01 17.77
N MET A 19 -9.24 -14.01 16.53
CA MET A 19 -8.91 -13.00 15.53
C MET A 19 -9.06 -11.57 16.06
N LYS A 20 -10.06 -11.33 16.92
CA LYS A 20 -10.26 -10.04 17.60
C LYS A 20 -9.06 -9.64 18.45
N GLU A 21 -8.54 -10.55 19.27
CA GLU A 21 -7.39 -10.25 20.13
C GLU A 21 -6.13 -9.98 19.32
N ARG A 22 -5.93 -10.72 18.23
CA ARG A 22 -4.81 -10.49 17.31
C ARG A 22 -4.88 -9.10 16.67
N VAL A 23 -6.06 -8.68 16.21
CA VAL A 23 -6.26 -7.35 15.62
C VAL A 23 -6.07 -6.23 16.64
N ARG A 24 -6.45 -6.44 17.91
CA ARG A 24 -6.22 -5.45 18.99
C ARG A 24 -4.74 -5.16 19.25
N ARG A 25 -3.87 -6.14 19.03
CA ARG A 25 -2.40 -5.97 19.14
C ARG A 25 -1.76 -5.41 17.88
N ALA A 26 -2.51 -5.31 16.78
CA ALA A 26 -1.97 -4.80 15.54
C ALA A 26 -1.61 -3.31 15.68
N GLN A 27 -0.37 -2.99 15.34
CA GLN A 27 0.11 -1.62 15.26
C GLN A 27 0.29 -1.26 13.79
N VAL A 28 -0.14 -0.06 13.41
CA VAL A 28 0.06 0.47 12.06
C VAL A 28 1.00 1.67 12.14
N ARG A 29 2.06 1.64 11.33
CA ARG A 29 3.04 2.72 11.27
C ARG A 29 3.53 2.96 9.85
N LEU A 30 4.20 4.10 9.66
CA LEU A 30 4.92 4.37 8.43
C LEU A 30 6.08 3.38 8.25
N VAL A 31 6.29 3.01 6.99
CA VAL A 31 7.40 2.18 6.54
C VAL A 31 8.70 2.99 6.64
N THR A 32 9.76 2.39 7.18
CA THR A 32 11.08 3.04 7.22
C THR A 32 11.79 2.92 5.86
N LYS A 33 12.88 3.66 5.68
CA LYS A 33 13.66 3.61 4.43
C LYS A 33 14.19 2.21 4.13
N ASP A 34 14.65 1.50 5.15
CA ASP A 34 15.24 0.16 5.02
C ASP A 34 14.18 -0.93 4.73
N GLU A 35 12.94 -0.67 5.11
CA GLU A 35 11.81 -1.57 4.90
C GLU A 35 11.15 -1.37 3.52
N MET A 36 11.35 -0.21 2.90
CA MET A 36 10.73 0.16 1.64
C MET A 36 10.99 -0.84 0.50
N PRO A 37 12.21 -1.39 0.31
CA PRO A 37 12.45 -2.37 -0.75
C PRO A 37 11.61 -3.63 -0.58
N ARG A 38 11.52 -4.15 0.65
CA ARG A 38 10.68 -5.31 0.98
C ARG A 38 9.20 -5.01 0.80
N TRP A 39 8.77 -3.81 1.17
CA TRP A 39 7.40 -3.38 1.00
C TRP A 39 6.99 -3.32 -0.48
N MET A 40 7.85 -2.73 -1.32
CA MET A 40 7.63 -2.59 -2.76
C MET A 40 7.57 -3.96 -3.45
N ASP A 41 8.48 -4.86 -3.09
CA ASP A 41 8.54 -6.22 -3.62
C ASP A 41 7.25 -7.01 -3.33
N LEU A 42 6.71 -6.90 -2.11
CA LEU A 42 5.43 -7.52 -1.78
C LEU A 42 4.23 -6.86 -2.47
N MET A 43 4.21 -5.53 -2.59
CA MET A 43 3.15 -4.87 -3.36
C MET A 43 3.20 -5.25 -4.84
N ALA A 44 4.37 -5.38 -5.44
CA ALA A 44 4.49 -5.85 -6.82
C ALA A 44 3.92 -7.27 -6.99
N ARG A 45 4.16 -8.17 -6.02
CA ARG A 45 3.67 -9.57 -6.05
C ARG A 45 2.17 -9.71 -5.82
N HIS A 46 1.61 -8.98 -4.85
CA HIS A 46 0.26 -9.24 -4.33
C HIS A 46 -0.78 -8.18 -4.69
N HIS A 47 -0.37 -6.99 -5.14
CA HIS A 47 -1.32 -5.95 -5.51
C HIS A 47 -2.06 -6.35 -6.80
N CYS A 48 -3.36 -6.10 -6.84
CA CYS A 48 -4.24 -6.49 -7.95
C CYS A 48 -3.81 -5.90 -9.30
N LEU A 49 -3.07 -4.80 -9.30
CA LEU A 49 -2.54 -4.15 -10.50
C LEU A 49 -1.11 -4.57 -10.89
N ARG A 50 -0.42 -5.42 -10.09
CA ARG A 50 0.95 -5.95 -10.30
C ARG A 50 2.08 -4.92 -10.59
N ARG A 51 1.76 -3.63 -10.68
CA ARG A 51 2.68 -2.49 -10.74
C ARG A 51 2.09 -1.33 -9.95
N PRO A 52 2.47 -1.15 -8.68
CA PRO A 52 2.08 0.01 -7.90
C PRO A 52 2.98 1.18 -8.30
N ASN A 53 2.90 1.66 -9.55
CA ASN A 53 3.42 2.99 -9.87
C ASN A 53 2.50 4.00 -9.19
N MET A 54 2.63 4.11 -7.87
CA MET A 54 1.92 5.07 -7.05
C MET A 54 2.50 6.44 -7.40
N VAL A 55 1.70 7.25 -8.10
CA VAL A 55 2.10 8.56 -8.59
C VAL A 55 1.75 9.66 -7.58
N GLY A 56 2.66 10.62 -7.40
CA GLY A 56 2.49 11.75 -6.48
C GLY A 56 2.98 11.46 -5.06
N GLN A 57 2.43 12.16 -4.07
CA GLN A 57 2.70 11.88 -2.66
C GLN A 57 2.03 10.56 -2.26
N VAL A 58 2.81 9.69 -1.63
CA VAL A 58 2.39 8.36 -1.22
C VAL A 58 2.72 8.17 0.26
N LEU A 59 1.75 7.67 1.02
CA LEU A 59 1.96 7.18 2.38
C LEU A 59 2.00 5.66 2.34
N CYS A 60 3.16 5.09 2.65
CA CYS A 60 3.35 3.65 2.78
C CYS A 60 3.30 3.29 4.27
N CYS A 61 2.37 2.42 4.65
CA CYS A 61 2.28 1.88 6.00
C CYS A 61 2.47 0.37 6.02
N LEU A 62 2.84 -0.07 7.21
CA LEU A 62 3.00 -1.45 7.59
C LEU A 62 2.16 -1.71 8.84
N ALA A 63 1.43 -2.82 8.83
CA ALA A 63 0.79 -3.36 10.02
C ALA A 63 1.66 -4.48 10.59
N THR A 64 1.88 -4.43 11.90
CA THR A 64 2.62 -5.45 12.65
C THR A 64 1.83 -5.97 13.83
N ILE A 65 1.94 -7.26 14.13
CA ILE A 65 1.52 -7.85 15.41
C ILE A 65 2.78 -8.37 16.08
N ASP A 66 3.06 -7.93 17.31
CA ASP A 66 4.22 -8.39 18.09
C ASP A 66 5.56 -8.25 17.32
N GLY A 67 5.68 -7.22 16.48
CA GLY A 67 6.86 -6.94 15.66
C GLY A 67 6.90 -7.64 14.30
N GLU A 68 6.00 -8.60 14.05
CA GLU A 68 5.92 -9.31 12.77
C GLU A 68 5.03 -8.61 11.77
N TRP A 69 5.46 -8.54 10.51
CA TRP A 69 4.68 -7.96 9.40
C TRP A 69 3.45 -8.81 9.11
N VAL A 70 2.26 -8.22 9.19
CA VAL A 70 0.99 -8.93 8.91
C VAL A 70 0.19 -8.35 7.76
N ALA A 71 0.37 -7.06 7.44
CA ALA A 71 -0.27 -6.42 6.29
C ALA A 71 0.48 -5.16 5.84
N GLN A 72 0.18 -4.71 4.63
CA GLN A 72 0.76 -3.51 4.01
C GLN A 72 -0.35 -2.65 3.44
N LEU A 73 -0.20 -1.33 3.57
CA LEU A 73 -1.18 -0.36 3.08
C LEU A 73 -0.44 0.76 2.34
N GLY A 74 -0.99 1.19 1.21
CA GLY A 74 -0.47 2.32 0.44
C GLY A 74 -1.61 3.30 0.13
N TRP A 75 -1.43 4.56 0.49
CA TRP A 75 -2.32 5.64 0.08
C TRP A 75 -1.57 6.56 -0.88
N ALA A 76 -2.09 6.71 -2.09
CA ALA A 76 -1.60 7.69 -3.06
C ALA A 76 -2.67 8.78 -3.25
N ARG A 77 -2.28 9.91 -3.88
CA ARG A 77 -3.25 10.93 -4.32
C ARG A 77 -4.39 10.27 -5.09
N ALA A 78 -5.59 10.82 -4.92
CA ALA A 78 -6.81 10.33 -5.56
C ALA A 78 -6.52 9.98 -7.02
N ALA A 79 -6.66 8.69 -7.35
CA ALA A 79 -6.35 8.20 -8.68
C ALA A 79 -7.21 8.98 -9.68
N LEU A 80 -6.58 9.70 -10.60
CA LEU A 80 -7.27 10.38 -11.70
C LEU A 80 -7.97 9.40 -12.66
N GLN A 81 -7.99 8.10 -12.33
CA GLN A 81 -8.48 7.01 -13.18
C GLN A 81 -9.78 6.35 -12.66
N VAL A 82 -10.45 6.90 -11.64
CA VAL A 82 -11.75 6.39 -11.20
C VAL A 82 -12.85 6.86 -12.15
N LYS A 83 -13.20 6.02 -13.15
CA LYS A 83 -14.23 6.33 -14.16
C LYS A 83 -15.58 6.72 -13.54
N ALA A 84 -15.97 6.09 -12.43
CA ALA A 84 -17.21 6.41 -11.73
C ALA A 84 -17.25 7.84 -11.19
N ARG A 85 -16.11 8.34 -10.66
CA ARG A 85 -15.99 9.73 -10.24
C ARG A 85 -16.05 10.66 -11.45
N ASP A 86 -15.32 10.32 -12.52
CA ASP A 86 -15.27 11.16 -13.73
C ASP A 86 -16.66 11.35 -14.32
N ALA A 87 -17.45 10.28 -14.38
CA ALA A 87 -18.85 10.32 -14.80
C ALA A 87 -19.74 11.17 -13.86
N TRP A 88 -19.55 11.05 -12.54
CA TRP A 88 -20.32 11.82 -11.57
C TRP A 88 -20.02 13.33 -11.60
N ILE A 89 -18.75 13.72 -11.81
CA ILE A 89 -18.34 15.14 -11.92
C ILE A 89 -18.63 15.71 -13.31
N GLY A 90 -18.90 14.86 -14.32
CA GLY A 90 -19.08 15.29 -15.71
C GLY A 90 -17.77 15.64 -16.41
N TRP A 91 -16.64 15.09 -15.96
CA TRP A 91 -15.38 15.20 -16.69
C TRP A 91 -15.47 14.40 -17.98
N SER A 92 -15.49 15.10 -19.12
CA SER A 92 -15.33 14.49 -20.44
C SER A 92 -13.89 14.02 -20.66
N ASP A 93 -13.67 13.07 -21.57
CA ASP A 93 -12.36 12.45 -21.89
C ASP A 93 -11.29 13.42 -22.45
N GLY A 94 -11.48 14.73 -22.33
CA GLY A 94 -10.50 15.76 -22.66
C GLY A 94 -9.18 15.62 -21.88
N PRO A 95 -8.10 16.32 -22.28
CA PRO A 95 -6.75 16.02 -21.83
C PRO A 95 -6.57 16.19 -20.32
N ARG A 96 -6.69 15.07 -19.60
CA ARG A 96 -6.53 14.89 -18.14
C ARG A 96 -5.12 15.20 -17.60
N HIS A 97 -4.19 15.60 -18.46
CA HIS A 97 -2.76 15.71 -18.21
C HIS A 97 -2.27 17.16 -18.29
N ARG A 98 -2.77 18.04 -17.42
CA ARG A 98 -2.10 19.33 -17.18
C ARG A 98 -2.14 19.71 -15.70
N LEU A 99 -1.36 18.97 -14.93
CA LEU A 99 -0.73 19.45 -13.70
C LEU A 99 0.80 19.40 -13.90
N THR A 100 1.27 19.88 -15.05
CA THR A 100 2.69 20.14 -15.25
C THR A 100 3.06 21.39 -14.44
N ARG A 101 4.13 21.24 -13.66
CA ARG A 101 4.80 22.23 -12.81
C ARG A 101 4.72 23.66 -13.41
N PRO A 102 4.50 24.72 -12.61
CA PRO A 102 4.70 26.07 -13.11
C PRO A 102 6.16 26.19 -13.61
N GLY A 103 6.34 26.65 -14.85
CA GLY A 103 7.65 26.95 -15.41
C GLY A 103 8.30 28.12 -14.65
N PRO A 104 9.64 28.19 -14.60
CA PRO A 104 10.29 29.32 -13.93
C PRO A 104 9.96 30.63 -14.65
N ALA A 105 9.69 31.67 -13.86
CA ALA A 105 9.51 33.05 -14.30
C ALA A 105 10.83 33.62 -14.87
#